data_AF-A0A671TUA0-F1
#
_entry.id   AF-A0A671TUA0-F1
#
_cell.length_a   1.000
_cell.length_b   1.000
_cell.length_c   1.000
_cell.angle_alpha   90.00
_cell.angle_beta   90.00
_cell.angle_gamma   90.00
#
_symmetry.space_group_name_H-M   'P 1'
#
loop_
_entity.id
_entity.type
_entity.pdbx_description
1 polymer ?
#
loop_
_entity_poly.entity_id
_entity_poly.type
_entity_poly.pdbx_seq_one_letter_code
_entity_poly.pdbx_strand_id
1 'polypeptide(L)'
;MREGCRAGGGGRMECSWKTVLLLVCASLGVQYTAIRTLRDSLSGPCQGAYRCQTRHHRDSRWRALCDWMPVDSPGKHILLFATTRSGSSFTGQLLNQHPEIFYVYEPLYHVQQAFTNSSSRLRRTLDRRALLGAYRDLLLNLYACDLHFIENYIRPEPQDHVTNSFFRRSSSHALCSPPVCLEGGEVTASDPPDESWCPKKCGALNLTLASMSCLSRGHVAIKTVRVPEVGDLRTLTEDPRLDLKIIHLVRDPRAILASRMMAFSDQFRAWKIWNATGRQPRYVDLSQITSTCKDMAASAETGLQRPAWLRGRYLLVRYEDLALNPRDKAGEIYRFAGLEMEDRVRTWIAKNTNSNASSPSEWNYRYSTTRDSRATAESWRLRLGYDIVRTVQNLCNDTLALLGYKQVHSAAQLRNLSHSLVEHRTFQPVT
;
A
#
# COMPACT_ATOMS: atom_id res chain seq x y z
N MET A 1 -2.70 -64.01 -25.02
CA MET A 1 -2.97 -63.21 -26.23
C MET A 1 -1.94 -62.09 -26.29
N ARG A 2 -1.09 -62.09 -27.33
CA ARG A 2 -0.01 -61.12 -27.53
C ARG A 2 -0.55 -59.89 -28.26
N GLU A 3 -0.51 -58.71 -27.64
CA GLU A 3 -0.64 -57.42 -28.33
C GLU A 3 0.65 -56.61 -28.10
N GLY A 4 1.59 -56.75 -29.02
CA GLY A 4 2.81 -55.94 -29.11
C GLY A 4 2.84 -55.19 -30.43
N CYS A 5 3.49 -54.01 -30.44
CA CYS A 5 3.62 -53.14 -31.61
C CYS A 5 4.09 -53.93 -32.84
N ARG A 6 3.28 -53.95 -33.90
CA ARG A 6 3.67 -54.51 -35.20
C ARG A 6 4.15 -53.39 -36.11
N ALA A 7 5.31 -53.61 -36.72
CA ALA A 7 5.80 -52.79 -37.81
C ALA A 7 5.02 -53.16 -39.09
N GLY A 8 4.12 -52.29 -39.54
CA GLY A 8 3.57 -52.32 -40.89
C GLY A 8 4.58 -51.70 -41.86
N GLY A 9 4.76 -52.32 -43.03
CA GLY A 9 5.62 -51.81 -44.10
C GLY A 9 5.24 -50.37 -44.45
N GLY A 10 6.17 -49.45 -44.24
CA GLY A 10 5.93 -48.01 -44.34
C GLY A 10 6.18 -47.22 -43.04
N GLY A 11 7.15 -47.61 -42.21
CA GLY A 11 7.88 -46.71 -41.29
C GLY A 11 7.08 -45.91 -40.23
N ARG A 12 5.78 -46.12 -40.03
CA ARG A 12 5.01 -45.52 -38.93
C ARG A 12 4.50 -46.60 -37.98
N MET A 13 4.92 -46.52 -36.72
CA MET A 13 4.35 -47.33 -35.64
C MET A 13 3.05 -46.68 -35.15
N GLU A 14 1.92 -47.35 -35.34
CA GLU A 14 0.64 -46.96 -34.72
C GLU A 14 0.54 -47.61 -33.34
N CYS A 15 0.73 -46.83 -32.28
CA CYS A 15 0.44 -47.26 -30.92
C CYS A 15 -1.06 -47.13 -30.64
N SER A 16 -1.69 -48.22 -30.20
CA SER A 16 -3.09 -48.21 -29.74
C SER A 16 -3.29 -47.14 -28.66
N TRP A 17 -4.39 -46.38 -28.74
CA TRP A 17 -4.74 -45.33 -27.76
C TRP A 17 -4.71 -45.84 -26.31
N LYS A 18 -5.04 -47.12 -26.10
CA LYS A 18 -4.96 -47.77 -24.79
C LYS A 18 -3.52 -47.82 -24.25
N THR A 19 -2.53 -48.05 -25.11
CA THR A 19 -1.11 -48.06 -24.75
C THR A 19 -0.60 -46.65 -24.45
N VAL A 20 -1.05 -45.65 -25.22
CA VAL A 20 -0.73 -44.24 -24.95
C VAL A 20 -1.31 -43.81 -23.60
N LEU A 21 -2.56 -44.16 -23.32
CA LEU A 21 -3.20 -43.86 -22.04
C LEU A 21 -2.46 -44.53 -20.87
N LEU A 22 -2.07 -45.79 -21.03
CA LEU A 22 -1.28 -46.52 -20.02
C LEU A 22 0.10 -45.88 -19.77
N LEU A 23 0.79 -45.43 -20.82
CA LEU A 23 2.07 -44.73 -20.70
C LEU A 23 1.92 -43.37 -20.01
N VAL A 24 0.84 -42.63 -20.30
CA VAL A 24 0.53 -41.36 -19.63
C VAL A 24 0.22 -41.60 -18.15
N CYS A 25 -0.61 -42.59 -17.82
CA CYS A 25 -0.92 -42.93 -16.42
C CYS A 25 0.32 -43.40 -15.65
N ALA A 26 1.18 -44.21 -16.28
CA ALA A 26 2.43 -44.64 -15.68
C ALA A 26 3.41 -43.46 -15.46
N SER A 27 3.51 -42.55 -16.43
CA SER A 27 4.31 -41.33 -16.33
C SER A 27 3.83 -40.42 -15.20
N LEU A 28 2.51 -40.19 -15.09
CA LEU A 28 1.92 -39.41 -14.00
C LEU A 28 2.15 -40.06 -12.63
N GLY A 29 2.09 -41.40 -12.57
CA GLY A 29 2.42 -42.15 -11.36
C GLY A 29 3.86 -41.94 -10.92
N VAL A 30 4.82 -42.07 -11.85
CA VAL A 30 6.26 -41.87 -11.59
C VAL A 30 6.57 -40.41 -11.25
N GLN A 31 5.96 -39.46 -11.94
CA GLN A 31 6.10 -38.03 -11.63
C GLN A 31 5.55 -37.70 -10.24
N TYR A 32 4.40 -38.27 -9.87
CA TYR A 32 3.82 -38.08 -8.55
C TYR A 32 4.71 -38.65 -7.44
N THR A 33 5.26 -39.87 -7.60
CA THR A 33 6.21 -40.42 -6.63
C THR A 33 7.53 -39.65 -6.59
N ALA A 34 8.05 -39.19 -7.73
CA ALA A 34 9.26 -38.36 -7.75
C ALA A 34 9.04 -37.02 -7.02
N ILE A 35 7.92 -36.34 -7.29
CA ILE A 35 7.55 -35.08 -6.63
C ILE A 35 7.32 -35.30 -5.13
N ARG A 36 6.68 -36.41 -4.73
CA ARG A 36 6.46 -36.72 -3.32
C ARG A 36 7.76 -37.04 -2.59
N THR A 37 8.65 -37.84 -3.19
CA THR A 37 9.96 -38.15 -2.61
C THR A 37 10.86 -36.91 -2.52
N LEU A 38 10.80 -36.00 -3.50
CA LEU A 38 11.46 -34.70 -3.43
C LEU A 38 10.86 -33.81 -2.33
N ARG A 39 9.52 -33.80 -2.19
CA ARG A 39 8.84 -33.06 -1.12
C ARG A 39 9.23 -33.60 0.26
N ASP A 40 9.24 -34.92 0.44
CA ASP A 40 9.57 -35.56 1.72
C ASP A 40 11.07 -35.38 2.05
N SER A 41 11.95 -35.37 1.04
CA SER A 41 13.38 -35.03 1.15
C SER A 41 13.63 -33.55 1.52
N LEU A 42 12.79 -32.64 1.00
CA LEU A 42 12.86 -31.20 1.27
C LEU A 42 12.06 -30.77 2.51
N SER A 43 11.36 -31.69 3.17
CA SER A 43 10.57 -31.45 4.39
C SER A 43 11.40 -31.67 5.66
N GLY A 44 12.61 -31.13 5.70
CA GLY A 44 13.30 -30.77 6.95
C GLY A 44 13.11 -29.27 7.20
N PRO A 45 13.11 -28.78 8.45
CA PRO A 45 12.90 -27.37 8.73
C PRO A 45 14.11 -26.55 8.25
N CYS A 46 14.04 -26.02 7.04
CA CYS A 46 14.92 -24.93 6.62
C CYS A 46 14.43 -23.63 7.25
N GLN A 47 14.75 -23.42 8.53
CA GLN A 47 14.73 -22.08 9.13
C GLN A 47 16.11 -21.45 8.92
N GLY A 48 16.18 -20.43 8.07
CA GLY A 48 17.36 -19.57 7.94
C GLY A 48 17.78 -19.34 6.49
N ALA A 49 17.83 -18.08 6.09
CA ALA A 49 18.48 -17.65 4.85
C ALA A 49 20.00 -17.72 5.04
N TYR A 50 20.65 -18.73 4.46
CA TYR A 50 22.11 -18.83 4.47
C TYR A 50 22.69 -17.87 3.43
N ARG A 51 23.42 -16.84 3.87
CA ARG A 51 24.21 -15.99 2.97
C ARG A 51 25.64 -16.55 2.93
N CYS A 52 25.97 -17.36 1.91
CA CYS A 52 27.35 -17.79 1.69
C CYS A 52 28.17 -16.61 1.15
N GLN A 53 29.15 -16.15 1.92
CA GLN A 53 30.24 -15.33 1.37
C GLN A 53 31.34 -16.25 0.84
N THR A 54 31.67 -16.10 -0.44
CA THR A 54 32.86 -16.69 -1.05
C THR A 54 34.10 -15.94 -0.54
N ARG A 55 35.01 -16.64 0.14
CA ARG A 55 36.39 -16.15 0.35
C ARG A 55 37.37 -17.20 -0.14
N HIS A 56 38.31 -16.74 -0.97
CA HIS A 56 39.40 -17.53 -1.52
C HIS A 56 40.31 -18.09 -0.42
N HIS A 57 40.61 -19.38 -0.57
CA HIS A 57 41.75 -20.16 -0.05
C HIS A 57 42.71 -19.51 0.95
N ARG A 58 42.73 -20.05 2.19
CA ARG A 58 43.83 -20.80 2.85
C ARG A 58 43.67 -20.67 4.37
N ASP A 59 43.07 -21.67 5.01
CA ASP A 59 43.61 -22.33 6.21
C ASP A 59 42.60 -23.30 6.83
N SER A 60 43.12 -24.49 7.12
CA SER A 60 42.41 -25.66 7.61
C SER A 60 42.14 -25.53 9.11
N ARG A 61 41.04 -24.89 9.51
CA ARG A 61 40.50 -25.06 10.87
C ARG A 61 39.00 -24.80 10.89
N TRP A 62 38.21 -25.87 10.84
CA TRP A 62 36.76 -25.83 11.03
C TRP A 62 36.44 -25.48 12.50
N ARG A 63 36.41 -24.20 12.83
CA ARG A 63 35.62 -23.68 13.96
C ARG A 63 34.42 -22.95 13.36
N ALA A 64 33.25 -23.56 13.47
CA ALA A 64 31.99 -22.91 13.16
C ALA A 64 31.76 -21.81 14.21
N LEU A 65 32.14 -20.58 13.87
CA LEU A 65 31.62 -19.38 14.54
C LEU A 65 30.31 -19.02 13.85
N CYS A 66 29.28 -19.83 14.12
CA CYS A 66 27.91 -19.40 13.95
C CYS A 66 27.53 -18.68 15.25
N ASP A 67 27.81 -17.38 15.32
CA ASP A 67 27.20 -16.57 16.37
C ASP A 67 25.68 -16.62 16.17
N TRP A 68 25.00 -17.15 17.17
CA TRP A 68 23.55 -17.06 17.36
C TRP A 68 23.20 -15.57 17.55
N MET A 69 22.98 -14.86 16.44
CA MET A 69 22.16 -13.65 16.49
C MET A 69 20.72 -14.11 16.71
N PRO A 70 20.02 -13.67 17.76
CA PRO A 70 18.62 -14.02 17.96
C PRO A 70 17.85 -13.63 16.70
N VAL A 71 17.03 -14.55 16.17
CA VAL A 71 15.98 -14.16 15.22
C VAL A 71 15.02 -13.30 16.03
N ASP A 72 15.25 -11.98 16.01
CA ASP A 72 14.32 -11.00 16.52
C ASP A 72 12.94 -11.29 15.93
N SER A 73 11.91 -11.07 16.74
CA SER A 73 10.50 -11.36 16.46
C SER A 73 10.11 -11.25 14.97
N PRO A 74 9.28 -12.18 14.42
CA PRO A 74 8.93 -12.17 13.01
C PRO A 74 8.45 -10.79 12.57
N GLY A 75 9.09 -10.26 11.53
CA GLY A 75 8.90 -8.89 11.08
C GLY A 75 7.43 -8.55 10.81
N LYS A 76 7.00 -7.38 11.29
CA LYS A 76 5.64 -6.87 11.07
C LYS A 76 5.49 -6.40 9.63
N HIS A 77 4.42 -6.85 8.98
CA HIS A 77 4.02 -6.38 7.66
C HIS A 77 2.80 -5.47 7.84
N ILE A 78 2.90 -4.22 7.41
CA ILE A 78 1.89 -3.21 7.68
C ILE A 78 1.35 -2.66 6.37
N LEU A 79 0.04 -2.78 6.15
CA LEU A 79 -0.64 -2.15 5.03
C LEU A 79 -1.44 -0.94 5.51
N LEU A 80 -1.07 0.25 5.09
CA LEU A 80 -1.93 1.44 5.16
C LEU A 80 -2.87 1.42 3.96
N PHE A 81 -4.06 0.86 4.18
CA PHE A 81 -5.17 0.77 3.22
C PHE A 81 -6.03 2.04 3.32
N ALA A 82 -6.18 2.78 2.24
CA ALA A 82 -6.87 4.06 2.27
C ALA A 82 -7.47 4.44 0.93
N THR A 83 -8.19 5.55 0.88
CA THR A 83 -8.66 6.13 -0.39
C THR A 83 -7.84 7.36 -0.79
N THR A 84 -7.69 7.64 -2.09
CA THR A 84 -6.97 8.83 -2.58
C THR A 84 -7.56 10.12 -2.00
N ARG A 85 -6.70 10.94 -1.37
CA ARG A 85 -7.02 12.18 -0.62
C ARG A 85 -7.65 12.00 0.78
N SER A 86 -7.61 10.81 1.34
CA SER A 86 -7.99 10.52 2.74
C SER A 86 -7.04 11.08 3.81
N GLY A 87 -5.87 11.61 3.43
CA GLY A 87 -4.82 11.98 4.39
C GLY A 87 -3.75 10.90 4.59
N SER A 88 -3.80 9.81 3.82
CA SER A 88 -2.87 8.67 3.92
C SER A 88 -1.39 9.04 3.72
N SER A 89 -1.06 10.16 3.07
CA SER A 89 0.32 10.66 3.00
C SER A 89 0.87 11.04 4.38
N PHE A 90 0.07 11.73 5.20
CA PHE A 90 0.45 12.07 6.58
C PHE A 90 0.54 10.81 7.44
N THR A 91 -0.49 9.96 7.40
CA THR A 91 -0.53 8.71 8.18
C THR A 91 0.62 7.77 7.81
N GLY A 92 0.98 7.68 6.53
CA GLY A 92 2.12 6.88 6.07
C GLY A 92 3.46 7.44 6.55
N GLN A 93 3.59 8.77 6.68
CA GLN A 93 4.80 9.37 7.24
C GLN A 93 4.99 9.06 8.73
N LEU A 94 3.92 8.80 9.49
CA LEU A 94 4.04 8.28 10.86
C LEU A 94 4.91 7.02 10.84
N LEU A 95 4.54 6.02 10.03
CA LEU A 95 5.27 4.76 9.88
C LEU A 95 6.69 4.97 9.32
N ASN A 96 6.85 5.82 8.30
CA ASN A 96 8.15 6.12 7.70
C ASN A 96 9.12 6.76 8.71
N GLN A 97 8.62 7.45 9.75
CA GLN A 97 9.47 7.99 10.81
C GLN A 97 10.00 6.92 11.78
N HIS A 98 9.69 5.64 11.65
CA HIS A 98 10.30 4.60 12.51
C HIS A 98 11.60 4.06 11.88
N PRO A 99 12.72 3.94 12.62
CA PRO A 99 14.01 3.51 12.07
C PRO A 99 13.97 2.09 11.50
N GLU A 100 13.22 1.18 12.13
CA GLU A 100 13.10 -0.23 11.72
C GLU A 100 12.05 -0.50 10.64
N ILE A 101 11.36 0.52 10.11
CA ILE A 101 10.35 0.33 9.06
C ILE A 101 10.96 0.62 7.69
N PHE A 102 10.82 -0.32 6.76
CA PHE A 102 11.00 -0.10 5.33
C PHE A 102 9.66 0.36 4.73
N TYR A 103 9.52 1.66 4.50
CA TYR A 103 8.26 2.24 4.02
C TYR A 103 8.23 2.38 2.49
N VAL A 104 7.15 1.94 1.83
CA VAL A 104 6.94 2.08 0.38
C VAL A 104 5.65 2.84 0.08
N TYR A 105 5.78 3.93 -0.68
CA TYR A 105 4.66 4.81 -1.04
C TYR A 105 3.98 4.34 -2.34
N GLU A 106 2.77 3.78 -2.23
CA GLU A 106 1.88 3.48 -3.35
C GLU A 106 2.51 2.67 -4.51
N PRO A 107 3.16 1.51 -4.25
CA PRO A 107 3.81 0.73 -5.29
C PRO A 107 2.82 0.22 -6.37
N LEU A 108 1.55 0.01 -6.00
CA LEU A 108 0.49 -0.40 -6.94
C LEU A 108 0.18 0.64 -8.04
N TYR A 109 0.73 1.86 -7.92
CA TYR A 109 0.71 2.84 -9.01
C TYR A 109 1.31 2.27 -10.29
N HIS A 110 2.45 1.58 -10.19
CA HIS A 110 3.14 1.03 -11.36
C HIS A 110 2.29 -0.01 -12.07
N VAL A 111 1.64 -0.90 -11.33
CA VAL A 111 0.70 -1.87 -11.90
C VAL A 111 -0.42 -1.15 -12.62
N GLN A 112 -1.12 -0.21 -11.98
CA GLN A 112 -2.19 0.55 -12.64
C GLN A 112 -1.69 1.25 -13.92
N GLN A 113 -0.53 1.91 -13.86
CA GLN A 113 0.04 2.67 -14.96
C GLN A 113 0.44 1.76 -16.13
N ALA A 114 1.04 0.60 -15.86
CA ALA A 114 1.41 -0.39 -16.85
C ALA A 114 0.19 -0.83 -17.67
N PHE A 115 -0.95 -1.11 -17.03
CA PHE A 115 -2.16 -1.54 -17.72
C PHE A 115 -2.96 -0.39 -18.36
N THR A 116 -2.90 0.84 -17.83
CA THR A 116 -3.61 1.98 -18.44
C THR A 116 -2.90 2.55 -19.67
N ASN A 117 -1.58 2.41 -19.76
CA ASN A 117 -0.81 2.90 -20.91
C ASN A 117 -0.87 1.95 -22.11
N SER A 118 -1.22 0.68 -21.90
CA SER A 118 -1.28 -0.32 -22.96
C SER A 118 -2.44 -0.13 -23.95
N SER A 119 -3.51 0.62 -23.63
CA SER A 119 -4.50 1.07 -24.62
C SER A 119 -5.50 2.13 -24.12
N SER A 120 -5.85 3.07 -25.00
CA SER A 120 -6.83 4.15 -24.75
C SER A 120 -8.28 3.64 -24.56
N ARG A 121 -8.63 2.49 -25.16
CA ARG A 121 -9.94 1.83 -25.00
C ARG A 121 -10.09 1.15 -23.64
N LEU A 122 -9.06 0.44 -23.18
CA LEU A 122 -9.05 -0.26 -21.89
C LEU A 122 -9.08 0.73 -20.72
N ARG A 123 -8.60 1.96 -20.92
CA ARG A 123 -8.68 3.06 -19.96
C ARG A 123 -10.10 3.39 -19.47
N ARG A 124 -11.15 3.08 -20.25
CA ARG A 124 -12.57 3.29 -19.87
C ARG A 124 -13.25 2.03 -19.28
N THR A 125 -12.66 0.85 -19.44
CA THR A 125 -13.26 -0.45 -19.11
C THR A 125 -12.43 -1.32 -18.18
N LEU A 126 -11.25 -0.85 -17.73
CA LEU A 126 -10.46 -1.56 -16.72
C LEU A 126 -11.25 -1.63 -15.42
N ASP A 127 -11.86 -2.79 -15.20
CA ASP A 127 -12.35 -3.17 -13.89
C ASP A 127 -11.18 -3.13 -12.91
N ARG A 128 -11.30 -2.31 -11.86
CA ARG A 128 -10.29 -2.22 -10.80
C ARG A 128 -10.01 -3.59 -10.19
N ARG A 129 -11.00 -4.48 -10.21
CA ARG A 129 -10.88 -5.86 -9.70
C ARG A 129 -10.04 -6.76 -10.62
N ALA A 130 -9.90 -6.44 -11.91
CA ALA A 130 -9.07 -7.21 -12.84
C ALA A 130 -7.57 -7.15 -12.48
N LEU A 131 -7.14 -6.12 -11.74
CA LEU A 131 -5.75 -5.92 -11.32
C LEU A 131 -5.41 -6.58 -9.98
N LEU A 132 -6.38 -7.19 -9.28
CA LEU A 132 -6.19 -7.71 -7.93
C LEU A 132 -5.12 -8.80 -7.85
N GLY A 133 -5.01 -9.67 -8.87
CA GLY A 133 -3.95 -10.68 -8.94
C GLY A 133 -2.56 -10.04 -8.94
N ALA A 134 -2.32 -9.10 -9.87
CA ALA A 134 -1.05 -8.37 -9.96
C ALA A 134 -0.76 -7.52 -8.70
N TYR A 135 -1.79 -6.93 -8.09
CA TYR A 135 -1.64 -6.20 -6.83
C TYR A 135 -1.21 -7.13 -5.69
N ARG A 136 -1.85 -8.29 -5.53
CA ARG A 136 -1.50 -9.28 -4.52
C ARG A 136 -0.06 -9.75 -4.71
N ASP A 137 0.32 -10.12 -5.92
CA ASP A 137 1.65 -10.69 -6.21
C ASP A 137 2.74 -9.63 -5.98
N LEU A 138 2.51 -8.37 -6.38
CA LEU A 138 3.45 -7.29 -6.09
C LEU A 138 3.58 -7.03 -4.58
N LEU A 139 2.47 -6.97 -3.84
CA LEU A 139 2.51 -6.75 -2.39
C LEU A 139 3.28 -7.88 -1.68
N LEU A 140 3.01 -9.13 -2.05
CA LEU A 140 3.69 -10.29 -1.48
C LEU A 140 5.21 -10.22 -1.66
N ASN A 141 5.69 -9.93 -2.88
CA ASN A 141 7.11 -9.83 -3.17
C ASN A 141 7.78 -8.65 -2.45
N LEU A 142 7.11 -7.49 -2.39
CA LEU A 142 7.62 -6.34 -1.65
C LEU A 142 7.70 -6.59 -0.14
N TYR A 143 6.74 -7.32 0.44
CA TYR A 143 6.81 -7.74 1.84
C TYR A 143 7.94 -8.75 2.09
N ALA A 144 8.27 -9.57 1.10
CA ALA A 144 9.45 -10.44 1.13
C ALA A 144 10.77 -9.72 0.79
N CYS A 145 10.75 -8.38 0.68
CA CYS A 145 11.89 -7.55 0.28
C CYS A 145 12.48 -7.87 -1.10
N ASP A 146 11.72 -8.50 -2.00
CA ASP A 146 12.09 -8.63 -3.40
C ASP A 146 11.56 -7.44 -4.21
N LEU A 147 12.39 -6.40 -4.33
CA LEU A 147 12.00 -5.21 -5.09
C LEU A 147 12.18 -5.39 -6.60
N HIS A 148 12.87 -6.43 -7.09
CA HIS A 148 13.02 -6.65 -8.53
C HIS A 148 11.68 -6.99 -9.19
N PHE A 149 10.73 -7.58 -8.43
CA PHE A 149 9.40 -7.90 -8.95
C PHE A 149 8.66 -6.67 -9.51
N ILE A 150 8.93 -5.47 -9.00
CA ILE A 150 8.28 -4.23 -9.47
C ILE A 150 8.74 -3.80 -10.86
N GLU A 151 9.90 -4.27 -11.33
CA GLU A 151 10.47 -3.93 -12.65
C GLU A 151 9.52 -4.28 -13.78
N ASN A 152 8.76 -5.37 -13.62
CA ASN A 152 7.71 -5.81 -14.54
C ASN A 152 6.67 -4.71 -14.87
N TYR A 153 6.48 -3.76 -13.94
CA TYR A 153 5.47 -2.71 -14.04
C TYR A 153 6.05 -1.31 -14.23
N ILE A 154 7.37 -1.14 -14.19
CA ILE A 154 8.02 0.16 -14.38
C ILE A 154 8.26 0.40 -15.87
N ARG A 155 8.03 1.65 -16.30
CA ARG A 155 8.31 2.12 -17.66
C ARG A 155 9.10 3.43 -17.61
N PRO A 156 10.19 3.59 -18.39
CA PRO A 156 10.85 2.55 -19.20
C PRO A 156 11.35 1.38 -18.34
N GLU A 157 11.57 0.23 -18.98
CA GLU A 157 12.04 -0.98 -18.29
C GLU A 157 13.40 -0.70 -17.63
N PRO A 158 13.56 -0.99 -16.33
CA PRO A 158 14.83 -0.84 -15.63
C PRO A 158 15.95 -1.64 -16.31
N GLN A 159 17.14 -1.06 -16.40
CA GLN A 159 18.35 -1.73 -16.86
C GLN A 159 19.26 -1.95 -15.66
N ASP A 160 19.85 -3.13 -15.53
CA ASP A 160 20.69 -3.52 -14.39
C ASP A 160 20.05 -3.22 -13.03
N HIS A 161 18.72 -3.42 -12.93
CA HIS A 161 17.91 -3.13 -11.74
C HIS A 161 17.93 -1.65 -11.30
N VAL A 162 18.26 -0.73 -12.22
CA VAL A 162 18.34 0.71 -11.95
C VAL A 162 17.18 1.45 -12.64
N THR A 163 16.53 2.37 -11.90
CA THR A 163 15.41 3.16 -12.43
C THR A 163 15.30 4.58 -11.85
N ASN A 164 14.88 5.53 -12.68
CA ASN A 164 14.48 6.87 -12.27
C ASN A 164 12.96 7.03 -12.10
N SER A 165 12.19 6.02 -12.50
CA SER A 165 10.74 6.11 -12.60
C SER A 165 10.01 5.59 -11.36
N PHE A 166 10.70 5.35 -10.24
CA PHE A 166 10.05 4.83 -9.04
C PHE A 166 9.14 5.89 -8.40
N PHE A 167 7.83 5.66 -8.48
CA PHE A 167 6.80 6.58 -8.00
C PHE A 167 7.03 6.97 -6.54
N ARG A 168 7.21 8.28 -6.30
CA ARG A 168 7.34 8.87 -4.95
C ARG A 168 8.42 8.20 -4.09
N ARG A 169 9.55 7.81 -4.70
CA ARG A 169 10.75 7.35 -3.98
C ARG A 169 11.09 8.25 -2.77
N SER A 170 11.01 9.56 -2.97
CA SER A 170 11.34 10.57 -1.94
C SER A 170 10.47 10.54 -0.69
N SER A 171 9.33 9.84 -0.71
CA SER A 171 8.49 9.64 0.47
C SER A 171 8.97 8.52 1.38
N SER A 172 10.04 7.79 1.01
CA SER A 172 10.64 6.72 1.80
C SER A 172 12.02 7.12 2.30
N HIS A 173 12.20 7.16 3.61
CA HIS A 173 13.51 7.46 4.20
C HIS A 173 14.53 6.40 3.82
N ALA A 174 14.13 5.12 3.86
CA ALA A 174 14.99 3.98 3.53
C ALA A 174 15.54 4.00 2.09
N LEU A 175 14.77 4.54 1.14
CA LEU A 175 15.17 4.68 -0.27
C LEU A 175 16.00 5.94 -0.55
N CYS A 176 16.09 6.82 0.45
CA CYS A 176 16.74 8.12 0.41
C CYS A 176 17.86 8.24 1.46
N SER A 177 18.30 7.11 2.01
CA SER A 177 19.43 7.04 2.94
C SER A 177 20.42 5.96 2.48
N PRO A 178 21.65 5.95 3.02
CA PRO A 178 22.54 4.81 2.84
C PRO A 178 21.85 3.50 3.27
N PRO A 179 22.13 2.36 2.58
CA PRO A 179 23.07 2.22 1.45
C PRO A 179 22.47 2.59 0.08
N VAL A 180 21.17 2.90 0.00
CA VAL A 180 20.45 3.14 -1.27
C VAL A 180 20.84 4.48 -1.92
N CYS A 181 21.21 5.46 -1.11
CA CYS A 181 21.66 6.78 -1.53
C CYS A 181 22.91 7.15 -0.72
N LEU A 182 24.08 7.27 -1.39
CA LEU A 182 25.40 7.36 -0.75
C LEU A 182 26.00 8.78 -0.65
N GLU A 183 25.50 9.80 -1.37
CA GLU A 183 26.00 11.18 -1.24
C GLU A 183 24.96 12.10 -0.57
N GLY A 184 25.32 12.99 0.38
CA GLY A 184 26.67 13.50 0.72
C GLY A 184 27.14 13.20 2.16
N GLY A 185 28.43 12.90 2.28
CA GLY A 185 29.16 12.55 3.51
C GLY A 185 29.41 13.67 4.52
N GLU A 186 28.52 14.67 4.65
CA GLU A 186 28.50 15.63 5.79
C GLU A 186 27.07 16.11 6.07
N VAL A 187 26.12 15.20 6.26
CA VAL A 187 24.84 15.57 6.88
C VAL A 187 25.03 15.40 8.38
N THR A 188 25.30 16.52 9.07
CA THR A 188 25.13 16.60 10.52
C THR A 188 23.78 15.99 10.88
N ALA A 189 23.74 15.17 11.93
CA ALA A 189 22.60 14.35 12.34
C ALA A 189 21.32 15.13 12.73
N SER A 190 21.19 16.41 12.35
CA SER A 190 20.18 17.33 12.84
C SER A 190 18.90 17.42 12.00
N ASP A 191 18.87 17.01 10.72
CA ASP A 191 17.60 16.99 9.96
C ASP A 191 17.54 15.82 8.96
N PRO A 192 16.53 14.92 9.07
CA PRO A 192 16.35 13.83 8.12
C PRO A 192 16.05 14.35 6.71
N PRO A 193 16.47 13.63 5.65
CA PRO A 193 16.27 14.06 4.27
C PRO A 193 14.79 14.32 3.99
N ASP A 194 14.47 15.55 3.57
CA ASP A 194 13.09 15.92 3.23
C ASP A 194 12.68 15.40 1.84
N GLU A 195 11.36 15.44 1.51
CA GLU A 195 10.86 14.97 0.21
C GLU A 195 11.47 15.75 -0.99
N SER A 196 12.09 16.91 -0.77
CA SER A 196 12.71 17.77 -1.78
C SER A 196 14.21 17.50 -1.98
N TRP A 197 14.87 16.93 -0.98
CA TRP A 197 16.29 16.63 -0.94
C TRP A 197 16.62 15.38 -1.77
N CYS A 198 15.84 14.31 -1.59
CA CYS A 198 16.13 13.01 -2.19
C CYS A 198 16.23 13.05 -3.74
N PRO A 199 15.32 13.70 -4.48
CA PRO A 199 15.45 13.80 -5.94
C PRO A 199 16.64 14.64 -6.41
N LYS A 200 17.17 15.55 -5.57
CA LYS A 200 18.28 16.44 -5.92
C LYS A 200 19.65 15.83 -5.65
N LYS A 201 19.74 14.94 -4.66
CA LYS A 201 21.01 14.40 -4.13
C LYS A 201 21.21 12.93 -4.41
N CYS A 202 20.14 12.17 -4.58
CA CYS A 202 20.24 10.76 -4.92
C CYS A 202 20.25 10.58 -6.45
N GLY A 203 21.17 9.74 -6.94
CA GLY A 203 21.15 9.23 -8.31
C GLY A 203 19.97 8.27 -8.54
N ALA A 204 19.98 7.56 -9.67
CA ALA A 204 18.96 6.57 -9.99
C ALA A 204 18.81 5.50 -8.89
N LEU A 205 17.59 4.98 -8.71
CA LEU A 205 17.32 3.98 -7.68
C LEU A 205 17.82 2.61 -8.16
N ASN A 206 18.75 2.02 -7.42
CA ASN A 206 19.15 0.63 -7.59
C ASN A 206 18.25 -0.27 -6.71
N LEU A 207 17.47 -1.15 -7.34
CA LEU A 207 16.49 -2.01 -6.67
C LEU A 207 17.14 -3.15 -5.88
N THR A 208 18.36 -3.55 -6.23
CA THR A 208 19.15 -4.51 -5.46
C THR A 208 19.58 -3.90 -4.12
N LEU A 209 20.12 -2.67 -4.11
CA LEU A 209 20.43 -1.94 -2.88
C LEU A 209 19.18 -1.67 -2.05
N ALA A 210 18.05 -1.38 -2.71
CA ALA A 210 16.78 -1.18 -2.03
C ALA A 210 16.27 -2.48 -1.37
N SER A 211 16.40 -3.62 -2.03
CA SER A 211 16.11 -4.95 -1.46
C SER A 211 16.99 -5.24 -0.24
N MET A 212 18.29 -4.92 -0.32
CA MET A 212 19.20 -5.04 0.82
C MET A 212 18.82 -4.13 2.00
N SER A 213 18.42 -2.88 1.72
CA SER A 213 17.93 -1.93 2.74
C SER A 213 16.61 -2.36 3.37
N CYS A 214 15.75 -3.06 2.63
CA CYS A 214 14.54 -3.67 3.16
C CYS A 214 14.88 -4.84 4.09
N LEU A 215 15.77 -5.74 3.66
CA LEU A 215 16.21 -6.90 4.47
C LEU A 215 16.94 -6.51 5.75
N SER A 216 17.55 -5.32 5.80
CA SER A 216 18.25 -4.82 6.98
C SER A 216 17.32 -4.15 8.00
N ARG A 217 16.00 -4.17 7.80
CA ARG A 217 15.01 -3.52 8.68
C ARG A 217 14.09 -4.57 9.27
N GLY A 218 13.68 -4.37 10.52
CA GLY A 218 12.78 -5.31 11.20
C GLY A 218 11.38 -5.43 10.59
N HIS A 219 10.88 -4.40 9.90
CA HIS A 219 9.48 -4.31 9.49
C HIS A 219 9.30 -3.69 8.10
N VAL A 220 8.19 -4.00 7.42
CA VAL A 220 7.84 -3.44 6.11
C VAL A 220 6.46 -2.80 6.15
N ALA A 221 6.36 -1.54 5.74
CA ALA A 221 5.10 -0.80 5.68
C ALA A 221 4.80 -0.32 4.25
N ILE A 222 3.63 -0.66 3.73
CA ILE A 222 3.21 -0.26 2.39
C ILE A 222 1.93 0.57 2.48
N LYS A 223 1.92 1.73 1.83
CA LYS A 223 0.71 2.52 1.65
C LYS A 223 0.07 2.24 0.30
N THR A 224 -1.24 2.02 0.24
CA THR A 224 -1.95 1.89 -1.03
C THR A 224 -3.33 2.57 -1.01
N VAL A 225 -3.76 3.02 -2.20
CA VAL A 225 -5.09 3.61 -2.44
C VAL A 225 -5.86 3.02 -3.62
N ARG A 226 -5.36 1.88 -4.13
CA ARG A 226 -5.85 1.28 -5.39
C ARG A 226 -6.68 0.02 -5.19
N VAL A 227 -6.47 -0.67 -4.07
CA VAL A 227 -7.31 -1.80 -3.68
C VAL A 227 -8.72 -1.27 -3.38
N PRO A 228 -9.78 -1.79 -4.01
CA PRO A 228 -11.15 -1.31 -3.83
C PRO A 228 -11.66 -1.53 -2.41
N GLU A 229 -11.64 -2.77 -1.94
CA GLU A 229 -12.23 -3.14 -0.65
C GLU A 229 -11.27 -3.93 0.22
N VAL A 230 -11.42 -3.85 1.54
CA VAL A 230 -10.58 -4.64 2.47
C VAL A 230 -10.72 -6.14 2.23
N GLY A 231 -11.89 -6.61 1.79
CA GLY A 231 -12.13 -8.02 1.45
C GLY A 231 -11.21 -8.54 0.35
N ASP A 232 -10.75 -7.67 -0.57
CA ASP A 232 -9.82 -8.03 -1.63
C ASP A 232 -8.41 -8.37 -1.10
N LEU A 233 -8.12 -8.05 0.16
CA LEU A 233 -6.85 -8.36 0.84
C LEU A 233 -6.88 -9.69 1.58
N ARG A 234 -7.99 -10.42 1.56
CA ARG A 234 -8.16 -11.65 2.35
C ARG A 234 -7.05 -12.67 2.08
N THR A 235 -6.79 -13.01 0.82
CA THR A 235 -5.74 -13.98 0.46
C THR A 235 -4.35 -13.56 0.94
N LEU A 236 -4.04 -12.26 0.92
CA LEU A 236 -2.77 -11.75 1.43
C LEU A 236 -2.72 -11.79 2.97
N THR A 237 -3.85 -11.57 3.63
CA THR A 237 -3.96 -11.55 5.09
C THR A 237 -3.89 -12.96 5.71
N GLU A 238 -4.44 -13.95 5.00
CA GLU A 238 -4.43 -15.37 5.40
C GLU A 238 -3.11 -16.09 5.04
N ASP A 239 -2.19 -15.44 4.30
CA ASP A 239 -0.89 -16.04 3.95
C ASP A 239 -0.03 -16.24 5.22
N PRO A 240 0.36 -17.49 5.54
CA PRO A 240 1.08 -17.79 6.78
C PRO A 240 2.50 -17.22 6.81
N ARG A 241 3.03 -16.77 5.67
CA ARG A 241 4.35 -16.12 5.59
C ARG A 241 4.31 -14.67 6.09
N LEU A 242 3.12 -14.07 6.23
CA LEU A 242 2.94 -12.67 6.58
C LEU A 242 2.23 -12.50 7.93
N ASP A 243 2.87 -11.78 8.86
CA ASP A 243 2.18 -11.11 9.96
C ASP A 243 1.62 -9.75 9.49
N LEU A 244 0.57 -9.81 8.67
CA LEU A 244 -0.04 -8.63 8.06
C LEU A 244 -1.00 -7.91 9.02
N LYS A 245 -0.73 -6.62 9.27
CA LYS A 245 -1.60 -5.67 9.95
C LYS A 245 -2.15 -4.66 8.95
N ILE A 246 -3.46 -4.51 8.90
CA ILE A 246 -4.16 -3.56 8.01
C ILE A 246 -4.64 -2.37 8.84
N ILE A 247 -4.11 -1.19 8.52
CA ILE A 247 -4.60 0.09 9.01
C ILE A 247 -5.48 0.68 7.91
N HIS A 248 -6.81 0.64 8.11
CA HIS A 248 -7.78 1.20 7.19
C HIS A 248 -8.05 2.67 7.55
N LEU A 249 -7.57 3.60 6.73
CA LEU A 249 -7.80 5.03 6.92
C LEU A 249 -9.03 5.51 6.13
N VAL A 250 -10.04 5.98 6.85
CA VAL A 250 -11.25 6.62 6.30
C VAL A 250 -11.24 8.12 6.53
N ARG A 251 -11.98 8.87 5.71
CA ARG A 251 -12.12 10.33 5.80
C ARG A 251 -13.50 10.76 5.31
N ASP A 252 -13.98 11.90 5.78
CA ASP A 252 -15.24 12.49 5.32
C ASP A 252 -15.26 12.60 3.78
N PRO A 253 -16.21 11.95 3.08
CA PRO A 253 -16.33 12.01 1.63
C PRO A 253 -16.42 13.44 1.06
N ARG A 254 -17.01 14.38 1.81
CA ARG A 254 -17.11 15.80 1.44
C ARG A 254 -15.72 16.42 1.43
N ALA A 255 -14.89 16.10 2.42
CA ALA A 255 -13.49 16.53 2.48
C ALA A 255 -12.63 15.89 1.39
N ILE A 256 -12.86 14.60 1.08
CA ILE A 256 -12.20 13.90 -0.03
C ILE A 256 -12.52 14.61 -1.35
N LEU A 257 -13.79 14.91 -1.64
CA LEU A 257 -14.20 15.60 -2.87
C LEU A 257 -13.53 16.97 -2.98
N ALA A 258 -13.60 17.81 -1.93
CA ALA A 258 -12.97 19.13 -1.93
C ALA A 258 -11.46 19.05 -2.24
N SER A 259 -10.79 18.06 -1.65
CA SER A 259 -9.36 17.82 -1.84
C SER A 259 -9.04 17.29 -3.23
N ARG A 260 -9.90 16.46 -3.84
CA ARG A 260 -9.75 15.97 -5.22
C ARG A 260 -10.01 17.07 -6.24
N MET A 261 -11.01 17.93 -6.02
CA MET A 261 -11.30 19.08 -6.89
C MET A 261 -10.10 20.01 -7.02
N MET A 262 -9.41 20.30 -5.92
CA MET A 262 -8.18 21.09 -5.94
C MET A 262 -7.07 20.37 -6.70
N ALA A 263 -6.86 19.11 -6.34
CA ALA A 263 -5.64 18.42 -6.70
C ALA A 263 -5.71 17.82 -8.13
N PHE A 264 -6.85 17.28 -8.55
CA PHE A 264 -7.08 16.70 -9.87
C PHE A 264 -8.02 17.61 -10.69
N SER A 265 -7.65 18.88 -10.87
CA SER A 265 -8.56 19.91 -11.44
C SER A 265 -9.19 19.49 -12.77
N ASP A 266 -8.45 18.84 -13.66
CA ASP A 266 -8.97 18.40 -14.96
C ASP A 266 -10.04 17.31 -14.83
N GLN A 267 -9.81 16.34 -13.95
CA GLN A 267 -10.75 15.23 -13.71
C GLN A 267 -12.04 15.70 -13.00
N PHE A 268 -11.95 16.79 -12.22
CA PHE A 268 -13.05 17.33 -11.42
C PHE A 268 -13.54 18.69 -11.93
N ARG A 269 -13.30 19.01 -13.21
CA ARG A 269 -13.63 20.32 -13.80
C ARG A 269 -15.10 20.71 -13.62
N ALA A 270 -16.02 19.77 -13.87
CA ALA A 270 -17.46 20.01 -13.72
C ALA A 270 -17.82 20.37 -12.26
N TRP A 271 -17.24 19.68 -11.28
CA TRP A 271 -17.41 20.00 -9.85
C TRP A 271 -16.86 21.39 -9.50
N LYS A 272 -15.70 21.78 -10.04
CA LYS A 272 -15.13 23.13 -9.82
C LYS A 272 -16.03 24.22 -10.41
N ILE A 273 -16.55 24.02 -11.62
CA ILE A 273 -17.47 24.97 -12.26
C ILE A 273 -18.74 25.11 -11.44
N TRP A 274 -19.31 24.00 -10.96
CA TRP A 274 -20.45 24.05 -10.06
C TRP A 274 -20.14 24.88 -8.81
N ASN A 275 -19.01 24.60 -8.17
CA ASN A 275 -18.64 25.26 -6.92
C ASN A 275 -18.40 26.77 -7.10
N ALA A 276 -17.83 27.17 -8.23
CA ALA A 276 -17.52 28.57 -8.52
C ALA A 276 -18.76 29.38 -8.95
N THR A 277 -19.68 28.75 -9.69
CA THR A 277 -20.85 29.45 -10.26
C THR A 277 -22.13 29.32 -9.41
N GLY A 278 -22.15 28.39 -8.46
CA GLY A 278 -23.36 28.00 -7.72
C GLY A 278 -24.40 27.27 -8.59
N ARG A 279 -24.12 27.02 -9.88
CA ARG A 279 -25.04 26.38 -10.82
C ARG A 279 -24.52 25.01 -11.21
N GLN A 280 -25.34 23.98 -11.01
CA GLN A 280 -24.98 22.62 -11.39
C GLN A 280 -24.89 22.50 -12.92
N PRO A 281 -23.74 22.07 -13.48
CA PRO A 281 -23.63 21.76 -14.90
C PRO A 281 -24.55 20.61 -15.30
N ARG A 282 -24.95 20.56 -16.58
CA ARG A 282 -25.79 19.49 -17.14
C ARG A 282 -25.20 18.09 -16.92
N TYR A 283 -23.87 17.97 -16.98
CA TYR A 283 -23.15 16.72 -16.77
C TYR A 283 -22.10 16.90 -15.67
N VAL A 284 -22.28 16.19 -14.56
CA VAL A 284 -21.30 16.07 -13.48
C VAL A 284 -21.12 14.58 -13.22
N ASP A 285 -19.88 14.10 -13.31
CA ASP A 285 -19.57 12.71 -12.99
C ASP A 285 -19.70 12.47 -11.48
N LEU A 286 -20.77 11.77 -11.09
CA LEU A 286 -21.04 11.35 -9.71
C LEU A 286 -20.44 9.98 -9.39
N SER A 287 -20.03 9.20 -10.40
CA SER A 287 -19.65 7.80 -10.22
C SER A 287 -18.44 7.64 -9.29
N GLN A 288 -17.43 8.52 -9.43
CA GLN A 288 -16.20 8.44 -8.64
C GLN A 288 -16.43 8.67 -7.14
N ILE A 289 -17.29 9.64 -6.77
CA ILE A 289 -17.59 9.90 -5.36
C ILE A 289 -18.52 8.80 -4.80
N THR A 290 -19.49 8.34 -5.59
CA THR A 290 -20.36 7.22 -5.21
C THR A 290 -19.56 5.95 -4.96
N SER A 291 -18.66 5.56 -5.87
CA SER A 291 -17.78 4.40 -5.66
C SER A 291 -16.86 4.60 -4.46
N THR A 292 -16.32 5.81 -4.25
CA THR A 292 -15.52 6.10 -3.05
C THR A 292 -16.31 5.83 -1.76
N CYS A 293 -17.57 6.25 -1.71
CA CYS A 293 -18.43 6.06 -0.54
C CYS A 293 -18.81 4.59 -0.34
N LYS A 294 -19.17 3.89 -1.42
CA LYS A 294 -19.49 2.45 -1.40
C LYS A 294 -18.30 1.60 -0.96
N ASP A 295 -17.13 1.81 -1.57
CA ASP A 295 -15.89 1.09 -1.25
C ASP A 295 -15.51 1.29 0.24
N MET A 296 -15.61 2.53 0.75
CA MET A 296 -15.32 2.84 2.15
C MET A 296 -16.34 2.21 3.10
N ALA A 297 -17.63 2.26 2.77
CA ALA A 297 -18.68 1.65 3.58
C ALA A 297 -18.54 0.12 3.64
N ALA A 298 -18.42 -0.53 2.48
CA ALA A 298 -18.25 -1.99 2.40
C ALA A 298 -16.98 -2.47 3.15
N SER A 299 -15.89 -1.71 3.05
CA SER A 299 -14.66 -2.02 3.79
C SER A 299 -14.80 -1.82 5.29
N ALA A 300 -15.45 -0.74 5.72
CA ALA A 300 -15.71 -0.47 7.13
C ALA A 300 -16.65 -1.52 7.73
N GLU A 301 -17.73 -1.87 7.04
CA GLU A 301 -18.66 -2.93 7.43
C GLU A 301 -17.96 -4.28 7.59
N THR A 302 -17.13 -4.67 6.61
CA THR A 302 -16.34 -5.91 6.69
C THR A 302 -15.44 -5.91 7.93
N GLY A 303 -14.77 -4.79 8.21
CA GLY A 303 -13.96 -4.64 9.43
C GLY A 303 -14.78 -4.74 10.72
N LEU A 304 -15.96 -4.11 10.75
CA LEU A 304 -16.88 -4.11 11.89
C LEU A 304 -17.55 -5.46 12.12
N GLN A 305 -17.70 -6.30 11.09
CA GLN A 305 -18.19 -7.68 11.20
C GLN A 305 -17.18 -8.64 11.87
N ARG A 306 -15.91 -8.22 12.00
CA ARG A 306 -14.86 -8.99 12.71
C ARG A 306 -14.69 -10.44 12.22
N PRO A 307 -14.56 -10.67 10.89
CA PRO A 307 -14.34 -12.01 10.38
C PRO A 307 -13.02 -12.58 10.90
N ALA A 308 -12.92 -13.91 11.00
CA ALA A 308 -11.78 -14.59 11.62
C ALA A 308 -10.43 -14.15 11.04
N TRP A 309 -10.35 -13.94 9.73
CA TRP A 309 -9.12 -13.53 9.03
C TRP A 309 -8.67 -12.08 9.34
N LEU A 310 -9.52 -11.25 9.94
CA LEU A 310 -9.17 -9.88 10.39
C LEU A 310 -8.93 -9.76 11.89
N ARG A 311 -9.19 -10.81 12.69
CA ARG A 311 -8.97 -10.77 14.14
C ARG A 311 -7.51 -10.54 14.47
N GLY A 312 -7.24 -9.54 15.30
CA GLY A 312 -5.91 -9.05 15.64
C GLY A 312 -5.13 -8.44 14.47
N ARG A 313 -5.74 -8.26 13.29
CA ARG A 313 -5.07 -7.85 12.04
C ARG A 313 -5.67 -6.59 11.40
N TYR A 314 -6.73 -6.01 11.96
CA TYR A 314 -7.38 -4.82 11.39
C TYR A 314 -7.64 -3.71 12.41
N LEU A 315 -7.30 -2.48 12.01
CA LEU A 315 -7.63 -1.24 12.71
C LEU A 315 -8.25 -0.23 11.74
N LEU A 316 -9.45 0.25 12.07
CA LEU A 316 -10.10 1.35 11.37
C LEU A 316 -9.71 2.68 12.03
N VAL A 317 -9.11 3.58 11.25
CA VAL A 317 -8.69 4.91 11.70
C VAL A 317 -9.47 5.96 10.90
N ARG A 318 -10.11 6.89 11.60
CA ARG A 318 -10.76 8.04 10.99
C ARG A 318 -9.82 9.24 10.98
N TYR A 319 -9.63 9.83 9.81
CA TYR A 319 -8.68 10.93 9.59
C TYR A 319 -8.93 12.12 10.52
N GLU A 320 -10.20 12.46 10.79
CA GLU A 320 -10.56 13.59 11.63
C GLU A 320 -10.13 13.38 13.09
N ASP A 321 -10.18 12.14 13.60
CA ASP A 321 -9.70 11.82 14.95
C ASP A 321 -8.17 11.91 15.02
N LEU A 322 -7.49 11.40 13.99
CA LEU A 322 -6.03 11.53 13.85
C LEU A 322 -5.60 12.99 13.71
N ALA A 323 -6.34 13.81 12.98
CA ALA A 323 -6.05 15.22 12.81
C ALA A 323 -6.31 16.03 14.09
N LEU A 324 -7.31 15.64 14.90
CA LEU A 324 -7.63 16.31 16.15
C LEU A 324 -6.59 16.03 17.25
N ASN A 325 -6.18 14.76 17.37
CA ASN A 325 -5.29 14.24 18.41
C ASN A 325 -4.16 13.37 17.81
N PRO A 326 -3.23 13.96 17.05
CA PRO A 326 -2.28 13.22 16.23
C PRO A 326 -1.31 12.36 17.05
N ARG A 327 -0.88 12.83 18.23
CA ARG A 327 0.03 12.08 19.10
C ARG A 327 -0.63 10.81 19.65
N ASP A 328 -1.84 10.94 20.18
CA ASP A 328 -2.54 9.82 20.83
C ASP A 328 -2.98 8.77 19.81
N LYS A 329 -3.50 9.24 18.67
CA LYS A 329 -3.91 8.35 17.58
C LYS A 329 -2.74 7.68 16.88
N ALA A 330 -1.58 8.34 16.77
CA ALA A 330 -0.36 7.67 16.35
C ALA A 330 0.03 6.57 17.35
N GLY A 331 0.01 6.85 18.66
CA GLY A 331 0.28 5.84 19.69
C GLY A 331 -0.63 4.62 19.61
N GLU A 332 -1.92 4.81 19.30
CA GLU A 332 -2.86 3.71 19.03
C GLU A 332 -2.48 2.87 17.81
N ILE A 333 -2.08 3.51 16.71
CA ILE A 333 -1.61 2.84 15.48
C ILE A 333 -0.37 2.00 15.77
N TYR A 334 0.62 2.55 16.48
CA TYR A 334 1.86 1.83 16.83
C TYR A 334 1.58 0.62 17.72
N ARG A 335 0.76 0.79 18.77
CA ARG A 335 0.36 -0.31 19.66
C ARG A 335 -0.35 -1.43 18.89
N PHE A 336 -1.24 -1.09 17.98
CA PHE A 336 -1.91 -2.07 17.11
C PHE A 336 -0.93 -2.79 16.17
N ALA A 337 0.03 -2.08 15.60
CA ALA A 337 1.08 -2.67 14.76
C ALA A 337 2.02 -3.59 15.56
N GLY A 338 1.99 -3.54 16.90
CA GLY A 338 2.91 -4.25 17.77
C GLY A 338 4.29 -3.61 17.84
N LEU A 339 4.35 -2.28 17.68
CA LEU A 339 5.58 -1.48 17.63
C LEU A 339 5.57 -0.40 18.72
N GLU A 340 6.75 -0.02 19.18
CA GLU A 340 6.91 1.12 20.07
C GLU A 340 6.92 2.44 19.27
N MET A 341 6.29 3.49 19.81
CA MET A 341 6.35 4.81 19.18
C MET A 341 7.55 5.61 19.74
N GLU A 342 8.63 5.55 18.96
CA GLU A 342 9.90 6.26 19.17
C GLU A 342 9.75 7.79 19.30
N ASP A 343 10.68 8.43 20.02
CA ASP A 343 10.67 9.87 20.25
C ASP A 343 10.81 10.68 18.97
N ARG A 344 11.57 10.19 17.98
CA ARG A 344 11.67 10.84 16.67
C ARG A 344 10.32 10.96 15.96
N VAL A 345 9.41 9.99 16.15
CA VAL A 345 8.06 10.04 15.60
C VAL A 345 7.26 11.13 16.32
N ARG A 346 7.35 11.20 17.65
CA ARG A 346 6.65 12.21 18.48
C ARG A 346 7.08 13.63 18.11
N THR A 347 8.40 13.84 17.98
CA THR A 347 8.99 15.12 17.56
C THR A 347 8.54 15.49 16.15
N TRP A 348 8.54 14.54 15.21
CA TRP A 348 8.05 14.78 13.85
C TRP A 348 6.58 15.19 13.83
N ILE A 349 5.72 14.53 14.62
CA ILE A 349 4.30 14.89 14.75
C ILE A 349 4.18 16.34 15.21
N ALA A 350 4.81 16.70 16.33
CA ALA A 350 4.74 18.05 16.89
C ALA A 350 5.20 19.13 15.90
N LYS A 351 6.27 18.86 15.14
CA LYS A 351 6.80 19.75 14.09
C LYS A 351 5.84 19.90 12.91
N ASN A 352 5.09 18.85 12.53
CA ASN A 352 4.32 18.83 11.29
C ASN A 352 2.83 19.10 11.44
N THR A 353 2.27 19.10 12.65
CA THR A 353 0.81 19.26 12.86
C THR A 353 0.37 20.66 13.31
N ASN A 354 1.32 21.54 13.62
CA ASN A 354 1.09 22.90 14.15
C ASN A 354 1.63 24.02 13.24
N SER A 355 2.10 23.70 12.03
CA SER A 355 2.71 24.70 11.15
C SER A 355 1.67 25.42 10.29
N ASN A 356 1.72 26.76 10.32
CA ASN A 356 1.04 27.65 9.35
C ASN A 356 1.84 27.85 8.06
N ALA A 357 2.94 27.11 7.86
CA ALA A 357 3.90 27.36 6.79
C ALA A 357 3.33 27.00 5.40
N SER A 358 3.21 28.01 4.54
CA SER A 358 3.12 27.86 3.08
C SER A 358 4.49 27.46 2.52
N SER A 359 4.64 26.18 2.13
CA SER A 359 5.88 25.67 1.53
C SER A 359 5.98 26.00 0.02
N PRO A 360 7.20 26.22 -0.55
CA PRO A 360 7.41 27.08 -1.72
C PRO A 360 7.28 26.45 -3.12
N SER A 361 6.64 25.29 -3.29
CA SER A 361 6.47 24.72 -4.65
C SER A 361 5.11 24.05 -4.86
N GLU A 362 4.45 24.41 -5.97
CA GLU A 362 3.10 23.97 -6.32
C GLU A 362 2.96 22.43 -6.43
N TRP A 363 4.03 21.73 -6.83
CA TRP A 363 4.04 20.27 -6.95
C TRP A 363 4.06 19.55 -5.59
N ASN A 364 4.81 20.06 -4.61
CA ASN A 364 4.87 19.49 -3.26
C ASN A 364 3.66 19.86 -2.39
N TYR A 365 2.92 20.93 -2.71
CA TYR A 365 1.76 21.34 -1.93
C TYR A 365 0.70 20.23 -1.84
N ARG A 366 0.51 19.46 -2.91
CA ARG A 366 -0.55 18.45 -3.01
C ARG A 366 -0.44 17.37 -1.94
N TYR A 367 0.75 16.85 -1.70
CA TYR A 367 0.99 15.70 -0.80
C TYR A 367 1.72 16.09 0.50
N SER A 368 1.99 17.38 0.70
CA SER A 368 2.62 17.91 1.90
C SER A 368 1.97 17.38 3.19
N THR A 369 2.82 16.95 4.11
CA THR A 369 2.45 16.44 5.44
C THR A 369 2.59 17.48 6.55
N THR A 370 3.08 18.68 6.23
CA THR A 370 3.31 19.77 7.19
C THR A 370 2.18 20.79 7.10
N ARG A 371 1.23 20.77 8.05
CA ARG A 371 0.05 21.65 8.07
C ARG A 371 -0.50 21.77 9.49
N ASP A 372 -1.31 22.80 9.74
CA ASP A 372 -2.31 22.75 10.81
C ASP A 372 -3.29 21.60 10.50
N SER A 373 -3.15 20.52 11.26
CA SER A 373 -3.91 19.28 11.09
C SER A 373 -5.41 19.49 11.33
N ARG A 374 -5.78 20.27 12.36
CA ARG A 374 -7.17 20.57 12.75
C ARG A 374 -7.84 21.44 11.71
N ALA A 375 -7.22 22.56 11.34
CA ALA A 375 -7.76 23.44 10.32
C ALA A 375 -7.88 22.73 8.96
N THR A 376 -6.92 21.87 8.62
CA THR A 376 -6.96 21.10 7.36
C THR A 376 -8.14 20.12 7.32
N ALA A 377 -8.49 19.50 8.45
CA ALA A 377 -9.63 18.58 8.53
C ALA A 377 -10.96 19.27 8.23
N GLU A 378 -11.18 20.47 8.76
CA GLU A 378 -12.43 21.24 8.60
C GLU A 378 -12.47 22.11 7.32
N SER A 379 -11.33 22.32 6.64
CA SER A 379 -11.20 23.28 5.53
C SER A 379 -12.19 23.11 4.37
N TRP A 380 -12.73 21.91 4.14
CA TRP A 380 -13.74 21.65 3.11
C TRP A 380 -15.03 22.43 3.36
N ARG A 381 -15.36 22.70 4.62
CA ARG A 381 -16.54 23.45 5.06
C ARG A 381 -16.51 24.90 4.64
N LEU A 382 -15.36 25.45 4.27
CA LEU A 382 -15.23 26.81 3.73
C LEU A 382 -15.11 26.81 2.20
N ARG A 383 -14.74 25.67 1.62
CA ARG A 383 -14.41 25.55 0.19
C ARG A 383 -15.57 25.10 -0.66
N LEU A 384 -16.48 24.29 -0.12
CA LEU A 384 -17.61 23.74 -0.89
C LEU A 384 -18.88 24.58 -0.71
N GLY A 385 -19.64 24.76 -1.80
CA GLY A 385 -21.00 25.26 -1.76
C GLY A 385 -21.97 24.24 -1.14
N TYR A 386 -23.03 24.73 -0.48
CA TYR A 386 -23.98 23.87 0.22
C TYR A 386 -24.67 22.86 -0.71
N ASP A 387 -24.97 23.23 -1.96
CA ASP A 387 -25.60 22.30 -2.92
C ASP A 387 -24.72 21.10 -3.27
N ILE A 388 -23.41 21.30 -3.37
CA ILE A 388 -22.44 20.22 -3.56
C ILE A 388 -22.40 19.34 -2.31
N VAL A 389 -22.36 19.96 -1.13
CA VAL A 389 -22.36 19.23 0.15
C VAL A 389 -23.61 18.37 0.29
N ARG A 390 -24.79 18.93 0.02
CA ARG A 390 -26.07 18.22 0.00
C ARG A 390 -26.07 17.05 -0.99
N THR A 391 -25.50 17.25 -2.17
CA THR A 391 -25.39 16.20 -3.18
C THR A 391 -24.51 15.04 -2.71
N VAL A 392 -23.33 15.33 -2.16
CA VAL A 392 -22.44 14.29 -1.60
C VAL A 392 -23.11 13.58 -0.41
N GLN A 393 -23.79 14.32 0.45
CA GLN A 393 -24.54 13.76 1.58
C GLN A 393 -25.62 12.78 1.15
N ASN A 394 -26.34 13.07 0.07
CA ASN A 394 -27.36 12.17 -0.47
C ASN A 394 -26.72 10.90 -1.07
N LEU A 395 -25.60 11.04 -1.78
CA LEU A 395 -24.89 9.91 -2.39
C LEU A 395 -24.20 9.01 -1.38
N CYS A 396 -23.77 9.58 -0.25
CA CYS A 396 -22.91 8.93 0.74
C CYS A 396 -23.58 8.83 2.11
N ASN A 397 -24.92 8.88 2.17
CA ASN A 397 -25.66 8.96 3.43
C ASN A 397 -25.28 7.82 4.39
N ASP A 398 -25.30 6.58 3.90
CA ASP A 398 -24.97 5.39 4.69
C ASP A 398 -23.52 5.43 5.18
N THR A 399 -22.58 5.84 4.31
CA THR A 399 -21.16 6.01 4.67
C THR A 399 -20.99 7.07 5.75
N LEU A 400 -21.70 8.19 5.66
CA LEU A 400 -21.64 9.26 6.66
C LEU A 400 -22.16 8.76 8.02
N ALA A 401 -23.32 8.10 8.03
CA ALA A 401 -23.92 7.54 9.24
C ALA A 401 -23.05 6.44 9.87
N LEU A 402 -22.46 5.56 9.05
CA LEU A 402 -21.58 4.47 9.49
C LEU A 402 -20.31 5.01 10.17
N LEU A 403 -19.71 6.06 9.59
CA LEU A 403 -18.43 6.62 10.06
C LEU A 403 -18.60 7.77 11.08
N GLY A 404 -19.84 8.12 11.44
CA GLY A 404 -20.15 9.14 12.45
C GLY A 404 -19.93 10.57 11.97
N TYR A 405 -20.28 10.86 10.71
CA TYR A 405 -20.28 12.19 10.14
C TYR A 405 -21.69 12.76 10.13
N LYS A 406 -21.87 13.94 10.74
CA LYS A 406 -23.18 14.60 10.82
C LYS A 406 -23.56 15.24 9.50
N GLN A 407 -24.85 15.18 9.21
CA GLN A 407 -25.48 15.86 8.08
C GLN A 407 -25.46 17.39 8.30
N VAL A 408 -25.32 18.12 7.21
CA VAL A 408 -25.45 19.58 7.17
C VAL A 408 -26.75 19.92 6.44
N HIS A 409 -27.58 20.77 7.03
CA HIS A 409 -28.92 21.10 6.56
C HIS A 409 -29.07 22.54 6.04
N SER A 410 -28.04 23.38 6.20
CA SER A 410 -28.04 24.74 5.65
C SER A 410 -26.63 25.26 5.38
N ALA A 411 -26.54 26.29 4.53
CA ALA A 411 -25.28 27.02 4.31
C ALA A 411 -24.74 27.65 5.62
N ALA A 412 -25.62 28.13 6.50
CA ALA A 412 -25.23 28.68 7.79
C ALA A 412 -24.58 27.60 8.68
N GLN A 413 -25.20 26.42 8.78
CA GLN A 413 -24.62 25.29 9.53
C GLN A 413 -23.29 24.83 8.93
N LEU A 414 -23.18 24.81 7.59
CA LEU A 414 -21.95 24.45 6.90
C LEU A 414 -20.78 25.33 7.35
N ARG A 415 -21.00 26.65 7.42
CA ARG A 415 -19.95 27.65 7.74
C ARG A 415 -19.68 27.80 9.24
N ASN A 416 -20.54 27.28 10.11
CA ASN A 416 -20.39 27.42 11.56
C ASN A 416 -19.38 26.41 12.14
N LEU A 417 -18.08 26.75 12.10
CA LEU A 417 -16.99 25.89 12.57
C LEU A 417 -17.00 25.59 14.08
N SER A 418 -17.77 26.34 14.88
CA SER A 418 -17.93 26.09 16.32
C SER A 418 -18.72 24.80 16.60
N HIS A 419 -19.48 24.29 15.64
CA HIS A 419 -20.15 23.00 15.75
C HIS A 419 -19.37 21.92 15.02
N SER A 420 -19.02 20.86 15.77
CA SER A 420 -18.41 19.66 15.20
C SER A 420 -19.41 18.89 14.33
N LEU A 421 -18.99 18.58 13.10
CA LEU A 421 -19.68 17.67 12.18
C LEU A 421 -19.21 16.22 12.32
N VAL A 422 -18.39 15.93 13.33
CA VAL A 422 -17.85 14.62 13.62
C VAL A 422 -18.39 14.17 14.97
N GLU A 423 -19.06 13.02 15.00
CA GLU A 423 -19.50 12.38 16.25
C GLU A 423 -18.32 11.74 16.96
N HIS A 424 -18.35 11.75 18.30
CA HIS A 424 -17.41 10.97 19.08
C HIS A 424 -17.71 9.48 18.86
N ARG A 425 -16.79 8.77 18.19
CA ARG A 425 -16.84 7.33 17.96
C ARG A 425 -15.47 6.72 18.21
N THR A 426 -15.47 5.54 18.82
CA THR A 426 -14.24 4.78 19.07
C THR A 426 -14.26 3.51 18.23
N PHE A 427 -13.28 3.39 17.33
CA PHE A 427 -13.10 2.19 16.52
C PHE A 427 -12.07 1.30 17.21
N GLN A 428 -12.53 0.32 17.98
CA GLN A 428 -11.61 -0.62 18.62
C GLN A 428 -11.03 -1.58 17.58
N PRO A 429 -9.74 -1.98 17.71
CA PRO A 429 -9.18 -3.06 16.92
C PRO A 429 -10.03 -4.31 17.03
N VAL A 430 -10.04 -5.12 15.96
CA VAL A 430 -10.64 -6.46 16.04
C VAL A 430 -9.75 -7.28 16.96
N THR A 431 -10.19 -7.62 18.17
CA THR A 431 -9.45 -8.47 19.11
C THR A 431 -9.57 -9.94 18.77
#